data_AF-A0A1F9UZU8-F1
#
_entry.id   AF-A0A1F9UZU8-F1
#
_cell.length_a   1.000
_cell.length_b   1.000
_cell.length_c   1.000
_cell.angle_alpha   90.00
_cell.angle_beta   90.00
_cell.angle_gamma   90.00
#
_symmetry.space_group_name_H-M   'P 1'
#
loop_
_entity.id
_entity.type
_entity.pdbx_description
1 polymer ?
#
loop_
_entity_poly.entity_id
_entity_poly.type
_entity_poly.pdbx_seq_one_letter_code
_entity_poly.pdbx_strand_id
1 'polypeptide(L)'
;MRLPGETAGELKPLSDLTKVGLAASSYGYGLAVSPLQVLGAYSALANGGTLWEPKLLLDDKPGVRVRRVAGEAAVRAVSKMLELVVERGTAAGARIPGYRVAGKTGTARKIDPLTRKYSTSAYVASFAGFLPATAPRWTILVVLHEPQGAYYGGLTAAPIFASLGRRLLALEAVSPDNPADPAVGTARR
;
A
#
# COMPACT_ATOMS: atom_id res chain seq x y z
N MET A 1 0.92 17.62 5.72
CA MET A 1 2.23 18.20 5.99
C MET A 1 2.72 18.77 4.68
N ARG A 2 3.52 19.84 4.72
CA ARG A 2 4.26 20.32 3.54
C ARG A 2 5.73 20.22 3.88
N LEU A 3 6.36 19.13 3.48
CA LEU A 3 7.81 19.01 3.60
C LEU A 3 8.49 19.84 2.51
N PRO A 4 9.66 20.44 2.78
CA PRO A 4 10.48 21.01 1.73
C PRO A 4 10.74 19.96 0.64
N GLY A 5 10.41 20.28 -0.62
CA GLY A 5 10.56 19.37 -1.76
C GLY A 5 9.44 18.33 -1.91
N GLU A 6 8.36 18.41 -1.13
CA GLU A 6 7.20 17.54 -1.33
C GLU A 6 6.49 17.84 -2.65
N THR A 7 6.37 16.80 -3.49
CA THR A 7 5.63 16.91 -4.75
C THR A 7 4.12 16.78 -4.54
N ALA A 8 3.35 17.59 -5.27
CA ALA A 8 1.90 17.47 -5.33
C ALA A 8 1.42 16.24 -6.12
N GLY A 9 2.33 15.56 -6.84
CA GLY A 9 1.97 14.57 -7.84
C GLY A 9 1.42 15.22 -9.11
N GLU A 10 0.94 14.38 -10.02
CA GLU A 10 0.32 14.80 -11.28
C GLU A 10 -0.97 14.04 -11.49
N LEU A 11 -2.09 14.76 -11.60
CA LEU A 11 -3.38 14.21 -11.95
C LEU A 11 -4.07 15.17 -12.90
N LYS A 12 -4.50 14.67 -14.06
CA LYS A 12 -5.22 15.49 -15.03
C LYS A 12 -6.61 15.85 -14.48
N PRO A 13 -7.07 17.10 -14.65
CA PRO A 13 -8.46 17.47 -14.36
C PRO A 13 -9.45 16.57 -15.11
N LEU A 14 -10.63 16.35 -14.53
CA LEU A 14 -11.68 15.55 -15.16
C LEU A 14 -12.10 16.08 -16.54
N SER A 15 -12.04 17.40 -16.74
CA SER A 15 -12.32 18.04 -18.05
C SER A 15 -11.35 17.60 -19.15
N ASP A 16 -10.14 17.20 -18.78
CA ASP A 16 -9.04 16.93 -19.70
C ASP A 16 -8.77 15.43 -19.86
N LEU A 17 -9.51 14.59 -19.13
CA LEU A 17 -9.38 13.13 -19.17
C LEU A 17 -10.17 12.56 -20.34
N THR A 18 -9.45 12.00 -21.31
CA THR A 18 -10.06 11.16 -22.35
C THR A 18 -10.60 9.86 -21.74
N LYS A 19 -11.51 9.17 -22.44
CA LYS A 19 -12.00 7.84 -22.01
C LYS A 19 -10.86 6.85 -21.75
N VAL A 20 -9.83 6.88 -22.60
CA VAL A 20 -8.63 6.05 -22.46
C VAL A 20 -7.80 6.49 -21.26
N GLY A 21 -7.63 7.80 -21.02
CA GLY A 21 -6.93 8.32 -19.86
C GLY A 21 -7.61 7.95 -18.54
N LEU A 22 -8.94 8.04 -18.49
CA LEU A 22 -9.74 7.62 -17.34
C LEU A 22 -9.57 6.11 -17.06
N ALA A 23 -9.65 5.28 -18.10
CA ALA A 23 -9.39 3.85 -17.98
C ALA A 23 -7.97 3.59 -17.47
N ALA A 24 -6.96 4.25 -18.04
CA ALA A 24 -5.57 4.13 -17.61
C ALA A 24 -5.36 4.47 -16.14
N SER A 25 -6.00 5.55 -15.68
CA SER A 25 -5.90 6.01 -14.30
C SER A 25 -6.47 5.01 -13.30
N SER A 26 -7.51 4.26 -13.69
CA SER A 26 -8.15 3.27 -12.81
C SER A 26 -7.24 2.11 -12.40
N TYR A 27 -6.23 1.79 -13.22
CA TYR A 27 -5.21 0.78 -12.91
C TYR A 27 -3.82 1.40 -12.67
N GLY A 28 -3.76 2.71 -12.39
CA GLY A 28 -2.57 3.39 -11.88
C GLY A 28 -1.62 3.97 -12.94
N TYR A 29 -2.08 4.16 -14.18
CA TYR A 29 -1.30 4.80 -15.26
C TYR A 29 -1.88 6.15 -15.66
N GLY A 30 -1.03 7.06 -16.14
CA GLY A 30 -1.45 8.41 -16.56
C GLY A 30 -1.64 9.41 -15.41
N LEU A 31 -1.15 9.05 -14.22
CA LEU A 31 -1.04 9.91 -13.04
C LEU A 31 0.27 9.62 -12.31
N ALA A 32 0.75 10.58 -11.52
CA ALA A 32 1.89 10.42 -10.65
C ALA A 32 1.48 10.77 -9.21
N VAL A 33 1.89 9.96 -8.25
CA VAL A 33 1.59 10.17 -6.82
C VAL A 33 2.84 9.99 -6.00
N SER A 34 2.97 10.78 -4.93
CA SER A 34 4.07 10.63 -3.99
C SER A 34 3.85 9.40 -3.10
N PRO A 35 4.94 8.79 -2.56
CA PRO A 35 4.81 7.71 -1.57
C PRO A 35 3.95 8.11 -0.36
N LEU A 36 4.02 9.38 0.06
CA LEU A 36 3.23 9.88 1.19
C LEU A 36 1.73 9.95 0.87
N GLN A 37 1.36 10.30 -0.37
CA GLN A 37 -0.02 10.27 -0.83
C GLN A 37 -0.57 8.84 -0.86
N VAL A 38 0.22 7.87 -1.33
CA VAL A 38 -0.16 6.45 -1.30
C VAL A 38 -0.34 5.95 0.14
N LEU A 39 0.61 6.25 1.02
CA LEU A 39 0.50 5.94 2.45
C LEU A 39 -0.74 6.57 3.08
N GLY A 40 -1.03 7.83 2.79
CA GLY A 40 -2.22 8.53 3.28
C GLY A 40 -3.53 7.85 2.83
N ALA A 41 -3.59 7.40 1.58
CA ALA A 41 -4.74 6.68 1.05
C ALA A 41 -4.96 5.33 1.76
N TYR A 42 -3.89 4.53 1.94
CA TYR A 42 -3.99 3.26 2.67
C TYR A 42 -4.27 3.47 4.17
N SER A 43 -3.72 4.52 4.77
CA SER A 43 -4.00 4.88 6.17
C SER A 43 -5.47 5.26 6.36
N ALA A 44 -6.08 5.94 5.38
CA ALA A 44 -7.50 6.24 5.40
C ALA A 44 -8.37 4.97 5.30
N LEU A 45 -7.94 3.94 4.58
CA LEU A 45 -8.62 2.64 4.61
C LEU A 45 -8.42 1.97 5.98
N ALA A 46 -7.20 1.95 6.49
CA ALA A 46 -6.84 1.32 7.76
C ALA A 46 -7.60 1.91 8.96
N ASN A 47 -7.92 3.21 8.95
CA ASN A 47 -8.56 3.90 10.06
C ASN A 47 -10.09 4.10 9.92
N GLY A 48 -10.75 3.34 9.04
CA GLY A 48 -12.21 3.40 8.91
C GLY A 48 -12.74 4.51 8.01
N GLY A 49 -11.92 5.02 7.09
CA GLY A 49 -12.34 5.87 5.97
C GLY A 49 -12.03 7.36 6.13
N THR A 50 -11.11 7.74 7.00
CA THR A 50 -10.79 9.15 7.26
C THR A 50 -9.38 9.49 6.81
N LEU A 51 -9.25 10.45 5.91
CA LEU A 51 -7.94 10.98 5.53
C LEU A 51 -7.51 12.02 6.58
N TRP A 52 -6.35 11.77 7.17
CA TRP A 52 -5.68 12.68 8.08
C TRP A 52 -4.45 13.26 7.42
N GLU A 53 -4.08 14.46 7.84
CA GLU A 53 -2.82 15.06 7.46
C GLU A 53 -1.66 14.30 8.14
N PRO A 54 -0.69 13.75 7.39
CA PRO A 54 0.47 13.10 7.99
C PRO A 54 1.27 14.09 8.83
N LYS A 55 1.86 13.63 9.94
CA LYS A 55 2.77 14.41 10.79
C LYS A 55 4.08 13.66 10.98
N LEU A 56 5.20 14.39 10.94
CA LEU A 56 6.53 13.87 11.25
C LEU A 56 6.95 14.17 12.68
N LEU A 57 6.61 15.37 13.17
CA LEU A 57 6.91 15.79 14.53
C LEU A 57 5.79 15.32 15.46
N LEU A 58 6.18 14.67 16.55
CA LEU A 58 5.28 14.38 17.65
C LEU A 58 5.12 15.67 18.45
N ASP A 59 3.93 16.26 18.39
CA ASP A 59 3.54 17.42 19.17
C ASP A 59 2.18 17.19 19.82
N ASP A 60 1.85 18.00 20.83
CA ASP A 60 0.56 17.89 21.54
C ASP A 60 -0.63 18.37 20.70
N LYS A 61 -0.39 18.83 19.46
CA LYS A 61 -1.46 19.30 18.60
C LYS A 61 -2.27 18.11 18.10
N PRO A 62 -3.61 18.18 18.10
CA PRO A 62 -4.42 17.12 17.53
C PRO A 62 -4.08 16.89 16.05
N GLY A 63 -4.31 15.66 15.57
CA GLY A 63 -4.25 15.37 14.15
C GLY A 63 -5.21 16.26 13.37
N VAL A 64 -4.82 16.67 12.16
CA VAL A 64 -5.70 17.47 11.30
C VAL A 64 -6.49 16.52 10.42
N ARG A 65 -7.81 16.47 10.63
CA ARG A 65 -8.72 15.71 9.77
C ARG A 65 -8.91 16.47 8.46
N VAL A 66 -8.58 15.84 7.33
CA VAL A 66 -8.76 16.44 6.01
C VAL A 66 -10.20 16.21 5.53
N ARG A 67 -10.62 14.94 5.44
CA ARG A 67 -11.97 14.55 4.99
C ARG A 67 -12.28 13.09 5.28
N ARG A 68 -13.57 12.73 5.24
CA ARG A 68 -14.00 11.33 5.13
C ARG A 68 -14.00 10.92 3.66
N VAL A 69 -13.26 9.87 3.32
CA VAL A 69 -13.12 9.38 1.94
C VAL A 69 -14.12 8.30 1.59
N ALA A 70 -14.59 7.54 2.58
CA ALA A 70 -15.57 6.47 2.40
C ALA A 70 -16.30 6.17 3.71
N GLY A 71 -17.51 5.59 3.60
CA GLY A 71 -18.23 5.03 4.73
C GLY A 71 -17.63 3.71 5.20
N GLU A 72 -17.89 3.32 6.45
CA GLU A 72 -17.24 2.14 7.05
C GLU A 72 -17.56 0.84 6.31
N ALA A 73 -18.80 0.69 5.80
CA ALA A 73 -19.19 -0.50 5.06
C ALA A 73 -18.33 -0.69 3.79
N ALA A 74 -18.08 0.39 3.05
CA ALA A 74 -17.21 0.38 1.88
C ALA A 74 -15.75 0.09 2.26
N VAL A 75 -15.26 0.72 3.33
CA VAL A 75 -13.90 0.49 3.84
C VAL A 75 -13.70 -0.97 4.27
N ARG A 76 -14.66 -1.55 5.00
CA ARG A 76 -14.63 -2.97 5.40
C ARG A 76 -14.63 -3.89 4.18
N ALA A 77 -15.47 -3.61 3.18
CA ALA A 77 -15.53 -4.39 1.95
C ALA A 77 -14.18 -4.35 1.21
N VAL A 78 -13.61 -3.17 1.01
CA VAL A 78 -12.31 -2.98 0.36
C VAL A 78 -11.18 -3.64 1.15
N SER A 79 -11.18 -3.50 2.48
CA SER A 79 -10.19 -4.13 3.36
C SER A 79 -10.24 -5.66 3.20
N LYS A 80 -11.43 -6.24 3.12
CA LYS A 80 -11.57 -7.69 2.91
C LYS A 80 -11.09 -8.13 1.53
N MET A 81 -11.36 -7.33 0.49
CA MET A 81 -10.80 -7.58 -0.84
C MET A 81 -9.27 -7.53 -0.83
N LEU A 82 -8.67 -6.59 -0.09
CA LEU A 82 -7.22 -6.48 0.07
C LEU A 82 -6.61 -7.63 0.90
N GLU A 83 -7.33 -8.18 1.88
CA GLU A 83 -6.92 -9.42 2.56
C GLU A 83 -6.81 -10.57 1.55
N LEU A 84 -7.81 -10.73 0.66
CA LEU A 84 -7.82 -11.81 -0.33
C LEU A 84 -6.66 -11.73 -1.32
N VAL A 85 -6.17 -10.52 -1.63
CA VAL A 85 -4.98 -10.33 -2.48
C VAL A 85 -3.73 -10.96 -1.85
N VAL A 86 -3.62 -10.93 -0.52
CA VAL A 86 -2.50 -11.52 0.23
C VAL A 86 -2.73 -13.01 0.46
N GLU A 87 -3.95 -13.42 0.81
CA GLU A 87 -4.27 -14.81 1.11
C GLU A 87 -4.24 -15.73 -0.13
N ARG A 88 -4.76 -15.24 -1.26
CA ARG A 88 -5.05 -16.06 -2.46
C ARG A 88 -4.62 -15.42 -3.77
N GLY A 89 -4.04 -14.22 -3.72
CA GLY A 89 -3.76 -13.41 -4.89
C GLY A 89 -2.28 -13.19 -5.16
N THR A 90 -2.00 -12.08 -5.84
CA THR A 90 -0.66 -11.70 -6.31
C THR A 90 0.31 -11.30 -5.20
N ALA A 91 -0.15 -11.19 -3.94
CA ALA A 91 0.63 -10.68 -2.83
C ALA A 91 0.94 -11.74 -1.75
N ALA A 92 0.99 -13.02 -2.11
CA ALA A 92 1.29 -14.10 -1.17
C ALA A 92 2.58 -13.87 -0.35
N GLY A 93 3.57 -13.18 -0.92
CA GLY A 93 4.81 -12.79 -0.22
C GLY A 93 4.63 -11.82 0.95
N ALA A 94 3.48 -11.15 1.07
CA ALA A 94 3.15 -10.27 2.20
C ALA A 94 2.51 -11.01 3.39
N ARG A 95 2.24 -12.32 3.27
CA ARG A 95 1.59 -13.11 4.33
C ARG A 95 2.45 -13.17 5.58
N ILE A 96 1.83 -12.94 6.73
CA ILE A 96 2.45 -13.11 8.04
C ILE A 96 1.63 -14.15 8.81
N PRO A 97 2.17 -15.36 9.07
CA PRO A 97 1.46 -16.38 9.82
C PRO A 97 0.92 -15.86 11.15
N GLY A 98 -0.37 -16.10 11.40
CA GLY A 98 -1.06 -15.66 12.61
C GLY A 98 -1.67 -14.27 12.52
N TYR A 99 -1.40 -13.51 11.47
CA TYR A 99 -1.89 -12.14 11.30
C TYR A 99 -2.58 -11.94 9.96
N ARG A 100 -3.67 -11.18 9.96
CA ARG A 100 -4.34 -10.72 8.74
C ARG A 100 -3.60 -9.51 8.21
N VAL A 101 -3.30 -9.54 6.92
CA VAL A 101 -2.64 -8.45 6.21
C VAL A 101 -3.55 -8.05 5.06
N ALA A 102 -3.85 -6.77 4.96
CA ALA A 102 -4.57 -6.20 3.83
C ALA A 102 -3.59 -5.35 3.01
N GLY A 103 -3.42 -5.66 1.73
CA GLY A 103 -2.53 -4.88 0.89
C GLY A 103 -2.57 -5.23 -0.59
N LYS A 104 -1.83 -4.47 -1.39
CA LYS A 104 -1.79 -4.62 -2.85
C LYS A 104 -0.39 -4.39 -3.40
N THR A 105 -0.10 -5.16 -4.44
CA THR A 105 1.09 -5.00 -5.29
C THR A 105 0.88 -3.89 -6.32
N GLY A 106 1.91 -3.11 -6.57
CA GLY A 106 2.00 -2.16 -7.67
C GLY A 106 3.22 -2.44 -8.55
N THR A 107 3.03 -2.34 -9.87
CA THR A 107 4.11 -2.40 -10.86
C THR A 107 3.87 -1.31 -11.90
N ALA A 108 4.72 -0.28 -11.91
CA ALA A 108 4.60 0.85 -12.83
C ALA A 108 5.82 0.91 -13.75
N ARG A 109 5.61 0.81 -15.06
CA ARG A 109 6.71 0.95 -16.03
C ARG A 109 7.16 2.40 -16.11
N LYS A 110 8.47 2.63 -16.13
CA LYS A 110 9.04 3.97 -16.31
C LYS A 110 8.92 4.41 -17.77
N ILE A 111 8.85 5.71 -17.99
CA ILE A 111 8.96 6.29 -19.34
C ILE A 111 10.44 6.36 -19.70
N ASP A 112 10.79 5.78 -20.84
CA ASP A 112 12.12 5.92 -21.42
C ASP A 112 12.26 7.36 -21.99
N PRO A 113 13.27 8.12 -21.54
CA PRO A 113 13.44 9.51 -21.95
C PRO A 113 13.75 9.68 -23.45
N LEU A 114 14.37 8.67 -24.08
CA LEU A 114 14.74 8.70 -25.49
C LEU A 114 13.54 8.37 -26.38
N THR A 115 12.83 7.29 -26.06
CA THR A 115 11.72 6.80 -26.91
C THR A 115 10.36 7.40 -26.55
N ARG A 116 10.24 8.04 -25.38
CA ARG A 116 8.99 8.54 -24.78
C ARG A 116 7.90 7.47 -24.63
N LYS A 117 8.30 6.20 -24.64
CA LYS A 117 7.41 5.04 -24.46
C LYS A 117 7.67 4.39 -23.10
N TYR A 118 6.77 3.50 -22.66
CA TYR A 118 7.05 2.68 -21.49
C TYR A 118 8.24 1.77 -21.76
N SER A 119 9.20 1.80 -20.84
CA SER A 119 10.33 0.88 -20.86
C SER A 119 9.85 -0.55 -20.68
N THR A 120 10.51 -1.49 -21.37
CA THR A 120 10.27 -2.92 -21.25
C THR A 120 10.99 -3.51 -20.03
N SER A 121 12.07 -2.86 -19.56
CA SER A 121 12.94 -3.33 -18.49
C SER A 121 12.90 -2.46 -17.22
N ALA A 122 12.71 -1.14 -17.34
CA ALA A 122 12.72 -0.23 -16.21
C ALA A 122 11.31 -0.05 -15.62
N TYR A 123 11.14 -0.43 -14.35
CA TYR A 123 9.87 -0.33 -13.63
C TYR A 123 10.09 0.00 -12.15
N VAL A 124 9.03 0.46 -11.50
CA VAL A 124 8.93 0.63 -10.06
C VAL A 124 8.04 -0.49 -9.52
N ALA A 125 8.60 -1.30 -8.62
CA ALA A 125 7.85 -2.29 -7.85
C ALA A 125 7.43 -1.70 -6.52
N SER A 126 6.21 -1.99 -6.09
CA SER A 126 5.73 -1.54 -4.79
C SER A 126 4.77 -2.53 -4.13
N PHE A 127 4.69 -2.43 -2.81
CA PHE A 127 3.64 -3.06 -2.03
C PHE A 127 3.17 -2.08 -0.96
N ALA A 128 1.86 -1.84 -0.91
CA ALA A 128 1.21 -0.99 0.08
C ALA A 128 0.19 -1.81 0.85
N GLY A 129 0.17 -1.70 2.17
CA GLY A 129 -0.78 -2.43 2.99
C GLY A 129 -0.79 -1.97 4.43
N PHE A 130 -1.70 -2.56 5.21
CA PHE A 130 -1.82 -2.31 6.64
C PHE A 130 -2.07 -3.62 7.40
N LEU A 131 -1.68 -3.61 8.68
CA LEU A 131 -1.72 -4.77 9.56
C LEU A 131 -1.80 -4.37 11.04
N PRO A 132 -2.36 -5.24 11.91
CA PRO A 132 -3.27 -6.34 11.56
C PRO A 132 -4.53 -5.82 10.86
N ALA A 133 -5.11 -6.56 9.91
CA ALA A 133 -6.21 -6.02 9.09
C ALA A 133 -7.50 -5.76 9.89
N THR A 134 -7.73 -6.48 10.99
CA THR A 134 -8.92 -6.34 11.83
C THR A 134 -8.85 -5.14 12.78
N ALA A 135 -7.65 -4.82 13.26
CA ALA A 135 -7.37 -3.67 14.12
C ALA A 135 -6.06 -3.00 13.66
N PRO A 136 -6.09 -2.24 12.55
CA PRO A 136 -4.87 -1.73 11.93
C PRO A 136 -4.05 -0.83 12.86
N ARG A 137 -2.76 -1.14 12.98
CA ARG A 137 -1.79 -0.39 13.79
C ARG A 137 -0.75 0.30 12.92
N TRP A 138 -0.37 -0.33 11.81
CA TRP A 138 0.60 0.22 10.87
C TRP A 138 0.07 0.17 9.45
N THR A 139 0.40 1.21 8.69
CA THR A 139 0.36 1.22 7.24
C THR A 139 1.80 1.29 6.74
N ILE A 140 2.18 0.39 5.84
CA ILE A 140 3.54 0.28 5.32
C ILE A 140 3.47 0.32 3.80
N LEU A 141 4.37 1.10 3.22
CA LEU A 141 4.62 1.16 1.78
C LEU A 141 6.09 0.82 1.53
N VAL A 142 6.32 -0.17 0.69
CA VAL A 142 7.65 -0.50 0.15
C VAL A 142 7.67 -0.09 -1.31
N VAL A 143 8.69 0.66 -1.72
CA VAL A 143 8.92 1.08 -3.11
C VAL A 143 10.34 0.71 -3.50
N LEU A 144 10.49 0.01 -4.63
CA LEU A 144 11.77 -0.40 -5.19
C LEU A 144 11.88 0.19 -6.61
N HIS A 145 12.91 0.98 -6.83
CA HIS A 145 13.23 1.53 -8.15
C HIS A 145 14.12 0.55 -8.91
N GLU A 146 13.66 0.12 -10.09
CA GLU A 146 14.41 -0.75 -11.02
C GLU A 146 15.06 -1.98 -10.35
N PRO A 147 14.30 -2.76 -9.55
CA PRO A 147 14.88 -3.92 -8.88
C PRO A 147 15.35 -4.95 -9.92
N GLN A 148 16.58 -5.43 -9.72
CA GLN A 148 17.16 -6.51 -10.52
C GLN A 148 16.67 -7.86 -9.98
N GLY A 149 16.34 -8.81 -10.87
CA GLY A 149 15.80 -10.12 -10.50
C GLY A 149 14.30 -10.25 -10.81
N ALA A 150 13.51 -10.77 -9.86
CA ALA A 150 12.11 -11.13 -10.09
C ALA A 150 11.25 -9.93 -10.54
N TYR A 151 10.63 -10.02 -11.71
CA TYR A 151 9.99 -8.93 -12.46
C TYR A 151 8.72 -8.31 -11.81
N TYR A 152 8.16 -8.92 -10.76
CA TYR A 152 6.86 -8.53 -10.21
C TYR A 152 6.98 -7.96 -8.79
N GLY A 153 6.28 -6.85 -8.50
CA GLY A 153 6.27 -6.23 -7.17
C GLY A 153 5.75 -7.14 -6.04
N GLY A 154 4.96 -8.16 -6.38
CA GLY A 154 4.56 -9.22 -5.45
C GLY A 154 5.69 -10.18 -5.04
N LEU A 155 6.73 -10.31 -5.84
CA LEU A 155 7.87 -11.19 -5.58
C LEU A 155 9.02 -10.46 -4.86
N THR A 156 9.05 -9.12 -4.90
CA THR A 156 10.14 -8.32 -4.34
C THR A 156 9.70 -7.45 -3.15
N ALA A 157 8.73 -6.55 -3.34
CA ALA A 157 8.31 -5.62 -2.31
C ALA A 157 7.46 -6.27 -1.20
N ALA A 158 6.65 -7.27 -1.54
CA ALA A 158 5.77 -7.94 -0.57
C ALA A 158 6.52 -8.72 0.53
N PRO A 159 7.59 -9.50 0.24
CA PRO A 159 8.41 -10.12 1.28
C PRO A 159 9.09 -9.11 2.23
N ILE A 160 9.52 -7.96 1.70
CA ILE A 160 10.10 -6.88 2.53
C ILE A 160 9.05 -6.33 3.49
N PHE A 161 7.82 -6.09 3.00
CA PHE A 161 6.69 -5.72 3.85
C PHE A 161 6.45 -6.74 4.96
N ALA A 162 6.40 -8.05 4.64
CA ALA A 162 6.15 -9.09 5.63
C ALA A 162 7.24 -9.12 6.71
N SER A 163 8.52 -9.00 6.30
CA SER A 163 9.67 -8.94 7.22
C SER A 163 9.59 -7.76 8.18
N LEU A 164 9.29 -6.55 7.65
CA LEU A 164 9.14 -5.36 8.47
C LEU A 164 7.92 -5.46 9.40
N GLY A 165 6.78 -5.89 8.86
CA GLY A 165 5.55 -6.08 9.62
C GLY A 165 5.71 -7.05 10.79
N ARG A 166 6.39 -8.18 10.57
CA ARG A 166 6.71 -9.15 11.65
C ARG A 166 7.52 -8.52 12.77
N ARG A 167 8.52 -7.70 12.43
CA ARG A 167 9.35 -7.01 13.43
C ARG A 167 8.52 -6.02 14.23
N LEU A 168 7.68 -5.22 13.57
CA LEU A 168 6.79 -4.25 14.24
C LEU A 168 5.81 -4.94 15.19
N LEU A 169 5.15 -6.02 14.73
CA LEU A 169 4.24 -6.82 15.55
C LEU A 169 4.91 -7.38 16.80
N ALA A 170 6.14 -7.89 16.65
CA ALA A 170 6.92 -8.44 17.75
C ALA A 170 7.38 -7.37 18.74
N LEU A 171 7.87 -6.22 18.26
CA LEU A 171 8.33 -5.11 19.10
C LEU A 171 7.21 -4.57 20.00
N GLU A 172 5.98 -4.58 19.51
CA GLU A 172 4.81 -4.00 20.19
C GLU A 172 3.93 -5.07 20.84
N ALA A 173 4.40 -6.32 20.89
CA ALA A 173 3.72 -7.47 21.49
C ALA A 173 2.24 -7.59 21.07
N VAL A 174 1.93 -7.26 19.82
CA VAL A 174 0.56 -7.32 19.31
C VAL A 174 0.11 -8.78 19.24
N SER A 175 -1.09 -9.06 19.74
CA SER A 175 -1.64 -10.42 19.68
C SER A 175 -2.05 -10.82 18.26
N PRO A 176 -1.86 -12.08 17.84
CA PRO A 176 -2.34 -12.61 16.56
C PRO A 176 -3.85 -12.41 16.37
N ASP A 177 -4.28 -11.85 15.24
CA ASP A 177 -5.70 -11.70 14.87
C ASP A 177 -6.19 -12.81 13.90
N ASN A 178 -5.34 -13.80 13.64
CA ASN A 178 -5.68 -15.04 12.96
C ASN A 178 -4.95 -16.25 13.57
N PRO A 179 -5.19 -16.58 14.85
CA PRO A 179 -4.48 -17.67 15.53
C PRO A 179 -4.77 -19.06 14.94
N ALA A 180 -5.89 -19.20 14.21
CA ALA A 180 -6.27 -20.43 13.51
C ALA A 180 -5.56 -20.60 12.15
N ASP A 181 -4.66 -19.69 11.77
CA ASP A 181 -3.87 -19.81 10.55
C ASP A 181 -3.10 -21.16 10.54
N PRO A 182 -3.32 -22.05 9.56
CA PRO A 182 -2.66 -23.35 9.49
C PRO A 182 -1.12 -23.27 9.51
N ALA A 183 -0.55 -22.15 9.05
CA ALA A 183 0.89 -21.92 9.04
C ALA A 183 1.49 -21.62 10.42
N VAL A 184 0.67 -21.37 11.45
CA VAL A 184 1.12 -21.14 12.83
C VAL A 184 1.48 -22.46 13.53
N GLY A 185 0.83 -23.57 13.17
CA GLY A 185 1.01 -24.89 13.78
C GLY A 185 2.14 -25.74 13.19
N THR A 186 2.66 -25.41 12.01
CA THR A 186 3.68 -26.22 11.31
C THR A 186 5.12 -25.90 11.73
N ALA A 187 5.35 -24.91 12.59
CA ALA A 187 6.69 -24.52 13.07
C ALA A 187 7.20 -25.33 14.28
N ARG A 188 6.50 -26.41 14.67
CA ARG A 188 6.96 -27.39 15.65
C ARG A 188 6.90 -28.80 15.07
N ARG A 189 7.97 -29.23 14.40
CA ARG A 189 8.39 -30.63 14.22
C ARG A 189 9.81 -30.65 13.68
#